data_AF-A0A520NA02-F1
#
_entry.id   AF-A0A520NA02-F1
#
_cell.length_a   1.000
_cell.length_b   1.000
_cell.length_c   1.000
_cell.angle_alpha   90.00
_cell.angle_beta   90.00
_cell.angle_gamma   90.00
#
_symmetry.space_group_name_H-M   'P 1'
#
loop_
_entity.id
_entity.type
_entity.pdbx_description
1 polymer ?
#
loop_
_entity_poly.entity_id
_entity_poly.type
_entity_poly.pdbx_seq_one_letter_code
_entity_poly.pdbx_strand_id
1 'polypeptide(L)' 'MPKVEIYTGMMCGYCSRALRLLDSKDVVYKQIDVSMNAKLRAEMRGRAGGRTSV' A
#
# COMPACT_ATOMS: atom_id res chain seq x y z
N MET A 1 11.80 -0.15 -15.22
CA MET A 1 11.10 0.76 -14.29
C MET A 1 10.38 -0.08 -13.24
N PRO A 2 10.63 0.13 -11.94
CA PRO A 2 9.96 -0.63 -10.89
C PRO A 2 8.48 -0.21 -10.83
N LYS A 3 7.57 -1.18 -10.92
CA LYS A 3 6.15 -0.94 -10.64
C LYS A 3 5.99 -0.85 -9.13
N VAL A 4 5.66 0.35 -8.64
CA VAL A 4 5.36 0.57 -7.23
C VAL A 4 3.86 0.48 -7.04
N GLU A 5 3.41 -0.48 -6.25
CA GLU A 5 1.99 -0.69 -5.92
C GLU A 5 1.83 -0.50 -4.41
N ILE A 6 0.99 0.46 -4.00
CA ILE A 6 0.73 0.76 -2.60
C ILE A 6 -0.69 0.37 -2.23
N TYR A 7 -0.81 -0.53 -1.26
CA TYR A 7 -2.09 -0.94 -0.71
C TYR A 7 -2.43 -0.03 0.47
N THR A 8 -3.51 0.73 0.36
CA THR A 8 -3.95 1.70 1.39
C THR A 8 -5.30 1.30 1.99
N GLY A 9 -5.53 1.59 3.26
CA GLY A 9 -6.84 1.43 3.89
C GLY A 9 -7.26 2.70 4.62
N MET A 10 -8.55 3.03 4.62
CA MET A 10 -9.09 4.20 5.36
C MET A 10 -8.77 4.13 6.85
N MET A 11 -8.69 2.93 7.42
CA MET A 11 -8.37 2.71 8.85
C MET A 11 -6.88 2.47 9.09
N CYS A 12 -5.98 3.12 8.33
CA CYS A 12 -4.54 2.97 8.52
C CYS A 12 -3.80 4.32 8.42
N GLY A 13 -3.41 4.87 9.57
CA GLY A 13 -2.62 6.11 9.65
C GLY A 13 -1.21 6.01 9.06
N TYR A 14 -0.70 4.79 8.82
CA TYR A 14 0.58 4.58 8.16
C TYR A 14 0.47 4.73 6.63
N CYS A 15 -0.68 4.41 6.05
CA CYS A 15 -0.91 4.53 4.61
C CYS A 15 -0.80 5.98 4.13
N SER A 16 -1.33 6.95 4.90
CA SER A 16 -1.22 8.37 4.57
C SER A 16 0.22 8.89 4.64
N ARG A 17 1.02 8.37 5.58
CA ARG A 17 2.46 8.66 5.65
C ARG A 17 3.22 8.08 4.47
N ALA A 18 2.90 6.85 4.06
CA ALA A 18 3.54 6.20 2.92
C ALA A 18 3.23 6.92 1.60
N LEU A 19 1.99 7.37 1.38
CA LEU A 19 1.61 8.20 0.23
C LEU A 19 2.43 9.49 0.18
N ARG A 20 2.48 10.24 1.29
CA ARG A 20 3.30 11.46 1.37
C ARG A 20 4.77 11.23 1.07
N LEU A 21 5.31 10.08 1.49
CA LEU A 21 6.71 9.75 1.25
C LEU A 21 6.97 9.42 -0.22
N LEU A 22 6.02 8.74 -0.88
CA LEU A 22 6.07 8.47 -2.31
C LEU A 22 5.89 9.75 -3.14
N ASP A 23 4.96 10.62 -2.75
CA ASP A 23 4.75 11.94 -3.35
C ASP A 23 6.02 12.79 -3.21
N SER A 24 6.66 12.80 -2.04
CA SER A 24 7.91 13.53 -1.82
C SER A 24 9.09 13.02 -2.66
N LYS A 25 9.01 11.75 -3.10
CA LYS A 25 10.02 11.12 -3.97
C LYS A 25 9.68 11.23 -5.45
N ASP A 26 8.55 11.86 -5.79
CA ASP A 26 8.04 11.98 -7.17
C ASP A 26 7.95 10.61 -7.88
N VAL A 27 7.58 9.57 -7.13
CA VAL A 27 7.51 8.20 -7.65
C VAL A 27 6.10 7.95 -8.17
N VAL A 28 6.00 7.42 -9.38
CA VAL A 28 4.72 6.94 -9.90
C VAL A 28 4.36 5.63 -9.20
N TYR A 29 3.29 5.65 -8.40
CA TYR A 29 2.77 4.49 -7.70
C TYR A 29 1.30 4.24 -8.04
N LYS A 30 0.89 2.98 -7.91
CA LYS A 30 -0.50 2.57 -8.06
C LYS A 30 -1.14 2.38 -6.69
N GLN A 31 -2.07 3.26 -6.34
CA GLN A 31 -2.82 3.16 -5.10
C GLN A 31 -3.94 2.11 -5.24
N ILE A 32 -4.01 1.19 -4.28
CA ILE A 32 -5.01 0.12 -4.22
C ILE A 32 -5.70 0.19 -2.86
N ASP A 33 -6.98 0.56 -2.83
CA ASP A 33 -7.73 0.61 -1.58
C ASP A 33 -8.17 -0.80 -1.13
N VAL A 34 -7.64 -1.23 0.02
CA VAL A 34 -7.96 -2.52 0.67
C VAL A 34 -8.96 -2.37 1.81
N SER A 35 -9.47 -1.16 2.04
CA SER A 35 -10.36 -0.85 3.17
C SER A 35 -11.67 -1.60 3.04
N MET A 36 -12.29 -1.56 1.86
CA MET A 36 -13.56 -2.23 1.58
C MET A 36 -13.42 -3.67 1.05
N ASN A 37 -12.20 -4.14 0.76
CA ASN A 37 -12.01 -5.40 0.05
C ASN A 37 -11.10 -6.36 0.83
N ALA A 38 -11.73 -7.26 1.59
CA ALA A 38 -11.02 -8.28 2.37
C ALA A 38 -10.16 -9.21 1.48
N LYS A 39 -10.53 -9.42 0.21
CA LYS A 39 -9.71 -10.13 -0.78
C LYS A 39 -8.38 -9.43 -1.04
N LEU A 40 -8.41 -8.12 -1.27
CA LEU A 40 -7.18 -7.34 -1.51
C LEU A 40 -6.29 -7.30 -0.26
N ARG A 41 -6.89 -7.29 0.94
CA ARG A 41 -6.15 -7.40 2.19
C ARG A 41 -5.47 -8.77 2.35
N ALA A 42 -6.11 -9.85 1.92
CA ALA A 42 -5.52 -11.19 1.90
C ALA A 42 -4.41 -11.28 0.84
N GLU A 43 -4.60 -10.70 -0.34
CA GLU A 43 -3.59 -10.61 -1.40
C GLU A 43 -2.38 -9.78 -0.96
N MET A 44 -2.59 -8.65 -0.29
CA MET A 44 -1.54 -7.83 0.32
C MET A 44 -0.71 -8.65 1.32
N ARG A 45 -1.35 -9.41 2.22
CA ARG A 45 -0.65 -10.31 3.16
C ARG A 45 0.13 -11.42 2.45
N GLY A 46 -0.44 -11.98 1.39
CA GLY A 46 0.20 -13.03 0.59
C GLY A 46 1.42 -12.51 -0.18
N ARG A 47 1.28 -11.39 -0.87
CA ARG A 47 2.38 -10.73 -1.62
C ARG A 47 3.47 -10.21 -0.71
N ALA A 48 3.12 -9.73 0.48
CA ALA A 48 4.10 -9.28 1.46
C ALA A 48 4.86 -10.43 2.14
N GLY A 49 4.52 -11.69 1.86
CA GLY A 49 5.19 -12.87 2.42
C GLY A 49 5.15 -12.90 3.96
N GLY A 50 4.10 -12.34 4.56
CA GLY A 50 3.98 -12.18 6.02
C GLY A 50 4.65 -10.94 6.62
N ARG A 51 5.36 -10.11 5.84
CA ARG A 51 5.95 -8.85 6.33
C ARG A 51 4.87 -7.78 6.40
N THR A 52 4.46 -7.42 7.62
CA THR A 52 3.36 -6.46 7.83
C THR A 52 3.86 -5.00 7.89
N SER A 53 5.17 -4.79 7.84
CA SER A 53 5.79 -3.46 7.87
C SER A 53 7.13 -3.49 7.15
N VAL A 54 7.39 -2.46 6.35
CA VAL A 54 8.74 -1.94 6.11
C VAL A 54 8.84 -0.67 6.93
#